data_AF-A0A958H557-F1
#
_entry.id   AF-A0A958H557-F1
#
_cell.length_a   1.000
_cell.length_b   1.000
_cell.length_c   1.000
_cell.angle_alpha   90.00
_cell.angle_beta   90.00
_cell.angle_gamma   90.00
#
_symmetry.space_group_name_H-M   'P 1'
#
loop_
_entity.id
_entity.type
_entity.pdbx_description
1 polymer ?
#
loop_
_entity_poly.entity_id
_entity_poly.type
_entity_poly.pdbx_seq_one_letter_code
_entity_poly.pdbx_strand_id
1 'polypeptide(L)'
;MPVWKPYRRLIDTDVADMKNTGGRYGGAITAAIFLREFAGEQPWAHLDIASTAYQEANDAFSVRGGTGFGMRTLFELLRGYAAQ
;
A
#
# COMPACT_ATOMS: atom_id res chain seq x y z
N MET A 1 1.44 7.47 -4.48
CA MET A 1 1.54 8.08 -3.13
C MET A 1 3.02 8.29 -2.79
N PRO A 2 3.42 9.41 -2.14
CA PRO A 2 4.84 9.69 -1.91
C PRO A 2 5.42 8.91 -0.72
N VAL A 3 6.57 8.27 -0.93
CA VAL A 3 7.42 7.65 0.13
C VAL A 3 8.69 8.48 0.36
N TRP A 4 8.51 9.78 0.60
CA TRP A 4 9.62 10.71 0.72
C TRP A 4 10.30 10.62 2.08
N LYS A 5 11.64 10.76 2.08
CA LYS A 5 12.49 10.71 3.29
C LYS A 5 11.98 11.58 4.46
N PRO A 6 11.53 12.84 4.27
CA PRO A 6 11.10 13.68 5.38
C PRO A 6 9.89 13.16 6.16
N TYR A 7 9.06 12.31 5.56
CA TYR A 7 7.90 11.74 6.24
C TYR A 7 8.27 10.63 7.24
N ARG A 8 9.50 10.07 7.17
CA ARG A 8 9.98 9.04 8.10
C ARG A 8 9.97 9.49 9.56
N ARG A 9 10.22 10.79 9.80
CA ARG A 9 10.19 11.37 11.15
C ARG A 9 8.84 11.26 11.85
N LEU A 10 7.75 11.10 11.09
CA LEU A 10 6.40 11.01 11.64
C LEU A 10 6.22 9.74 12.48
N ILE A 11 7.01 8.70 12.20
CA ILE A 11 6.98 7.43 12.92
C ILE A 11 8.18 7.25 13.88
N ASP A 12 8.86 8.34 14.26
CA ASP A 12 9.90 8.31 15.29
C ASP A 12 9.28 8.17 16.70
N THR A 13 10.08 7.60 17.62
CA THR A 13 9.74 7.38 19.02
C THR A 13 11.01 7.35 19.87
N ASP A 14 10.90 7.65 21.16
CA ASP A 14 12.04 7.70 22.09
C ASP A 14 12.40 6.33 22.70
N VAL A 15 11.57 5.30 22.45
CA VAL A 15 11.64 4.00 23.15
C VAL A 15 12.07 2.85 22.26
N ALA A 16 11.88 2.96 20.95
CA ALA A 16 12.10 1.90 19.97
C ALA A 16 12.60 2.49 18.63
N ASP A 17 12.94 1.64 17.67
CA ASP A 17 13.44 2.08 16.36
C ASP A 17 12.40 2.90 15.56
N MET A 18 11.11 2.62 15.79
CA MET A 18 9.96 3.36 15.25
C MET A 18 8.66 2.98 15.96
N LYS A 19 7.63 3.81 15.80
CA LYS A 19 6.23 3.50 16.17
C LYS A 19 5.40 3.11 14.96
N ASN A 20 4.33 2.37 15.16
CA ASN A 20 3.46 1.86 14.09
C ASN A 20 2.42 2.87 13.57
N THR A 21 2.46 4.14 14.01
CA THR A 21 1.50 5.18 13.62
C THR A 21 2.16 6.55 13.52
N GLY A 22 1.81 7.30 12.48
CA GLY A 22 2.24 8.71 12.32
C GLY A 22 1.20 9.74 12.77
N GLY A 23 0.10 9.30 13.41
CA GLY A 23 -1.01 10.16 13.82
C GLY A 23 -2.14 10.24 12.80
N ARG A 24 -3.00 11.27 12.93
CA ARG A 24 -4.26 11.38 12.16
C ARG A 24 -4.07 11.67 10.67
N TYR A 25 -3.07 12.46 10.30
CA TYR A 25 -2.89 12.93 8.94
C TYR A 25 -1.85 12.09 8.19
N GLY A 26 -2.16 11.72 6.95
CA GLY A 26 -1.22 10.96 6.11
C GLY A 26 -1.05 9.50 6.53
N GLY A 27 -2.07 8.87 7.12
CA GLY A 27 -2.00 7.48 7.61
C GLY A 27 -1.44 6.49 6.59
N ALA A 28 -1.97 6.48 5.37
CA ALA A 28 -1.48 5.62 4.28
C ALA A 28 0.01 5.86 3.94
N ILE A 29 0.45 7.13 3.95
CA ILE A 29 1.86 7.49 3.71
C ILE A 29 2.73 6.92 4.83
N THR A 30 2.33 7.12 6.09
CA THR A 30 3.12 6.67 7.25
C THR A 30 3.15 5.15 7.39
N ALA A 31 2.07 4.45 7.00
CA ALA A 31 2.03 3.00 6.94
C ALA A 31 2.95 2.46 5.85
N ALA A 32 2.94 3.04 4.64
CA ALA A 32 3.84 2.64 3.57
C ALA A 32 5.32 2.87 3.96
N ILE A 33 5.62 3.96 4.66
CA ILE A 33 6.97 4.22 5.18
C ILE A 33 7.35 3.17 6.21
N PHE A 34 6.48 2.83 7.16
CA PHE A 34 6.73 1.76 8.12
C PHE A 34 7.09 0.44 7.42
N LEU A 35 6.33 0.05 6.39
CA LEU A 35 6.61 -1.17 5.62
C LEU A 35 7.94 -1.11 4.87
N ARG A 36 8.32 0.06 4.34
CA ARG A 36 9.57 0.25 3.60
C ARG A 36 10.80 -0.06 4.44
N GLU A 37 10.77 0.19 5.75
CA GLU A 37 11.89 -0.08 6.66
C GLU A 37 12.26 -1.58 6.71
N PHE A 38 11.35 -2.46 6.25
CA PHE A 38 11.55 -3.90 6.17
C PHE A 38 11.86 -4.41 4.74
N ALA A 39 11.86 -3.53 3.73
CA ALA A 39 12.04 -3.92 2.33
C ALA A 39 13.52 -4.04 1.90
N GLY A 40 14.46 -3.58 2.73
CA GLY A 40 15.89 -3.60 2.43
C GLY A 40 16.24 -2.84 1.14
N GLU A 41 17.11 -3.44 0.32
CA GLU A 41 17.58 -2.85 -0.95
C GLU A 41 16.76 -3.30 -2.18
N GLN A 42 15.75 -4.14 -1.99
CA GLN A 42 15.00 -4.71 -3.10
C GLN A 42 14.08 -3.66 -3.76
N PRO A 43 13.90 -3.70 -5.10
CA PRO A 43 12.84 -2.96 -5.75
C PRO A 43 11.49 -3.30 -5.11
N TRP A 44 10.80 -2.28 -4.62
CA TRP A 44 9.62 -2.47 -3.77
C TRP A 44 8.48 -1.54 -4.17
N ALA A 45 7.26 -2.09 -4.14
CA ALA A 45 6.02 -1.36 -4.28
C ALA A 45 5.03 -1.84 -3.22
N HIS A 46 4.27 -0.90 -2.66
CA HIS A 46 3.13 -1.19 -1.79
C HIS A 46 1.86 -0.63 -2.43
N LEU A 47 0.85 -1.49 -2.51
CA LEU A 47 -0.48 -1.17 -3.02
C LEU A 47 -1.43 -1.15 -1.82
N ASP A 48 -1.83 0.04 -1.39
CA ASP A 48 -2.90 0.22 -0.39
C ASP A 48 -4.25 0.14 -1.11
N ILE A 49 -5.00 -0.93 -0.85
CA ILE A 49 -6.27 -1.25 -1.52
C ILE A 49 -7.47 -1.24 -0.58
N ALA A 50 -7.32 -0.71 0.64
CA ALA A 50 -8.35 -0.83 1.68
C ALA A 50 -9.72 -0.32 1.23
N SER A 51 -9.77 0.85 0.57
CA SER A 51 -11.02 1.45 0.08
C SER A 51 -11.62 0.76 -1.15
N THR A 52 -10.80 0.04 -1.90
CA THR A 52 -11.21 -0.63 -3.15
C THR A 52 -11.52 -2.11 -2.95
N ALA A 53 -11.17 -2.70 -1.82
CA ALA A 53 -11.27 -4.14 -1.58
C ALA A 53 -12.71 -4.64 -1.49
N TYR A 54 -13.64 -3.79 -1.04
CA TYR A 54 -15.06 -4.09 -0.87
C TYR A 54 -15.93 -2.97 -1.41
N GLN A 55 -17.12 -3.33 -1.89
CA GLN A 55 -18.14 -2.37 -2.31
C GLN A 55 -19.52 -2.75 -1.77
N GLU A 56 -20.33 -1.72 -1.48
CA GLU A 56 -21.67 -1.89 -0.89
C GLU A 56 -22.79 -2.00 -1.94
N ALA A 57 -22.49 -1.69 -3.21
CA ALA A 57 -23.45 -1.72 -4.30
C ALA A 57 -22.92 -2.55 -5.47
N ASN A 58 -23.84 -3.00 -6.32
CA ASN A 58 -23.48 -3.58 -7.61
C ASN A 58 -23.14 -2.45 -8.58
N ASP A 59 -22.22 -2.71 -9.50
CA ASP A 59 -21.96 -1.87 -10.67
C ASP A 59 -21.82 -2.73 -11.94
N ALA A 60 -21.39 -2.12 -13.05
CA ALA A 60 -21.25 -2.82 -14.32
C ALA A 60 -20.12 -3.88 -14.33
N PHE A 61 -19.19 -3.83 -13.36
CA PHE A 61 -17.97 -4.63 -13.36
C PHE A 61 -17.90 -5.63 -12.19
N SER A 62 -18.74 -5.45 -11.18
CA SER A 62 -18.65 -6.19 -9.92
C SER A 62 -19.95 -6.14 -9.10
N VAL A 63 -20.14 -7.13 -8.24
CA VAL A 63 -21.27 -7.23 -7.31
C VAL A 63 -20.88 -6.72 -5.92
N ARG A 64 -21.88 -6.41 -5.08
CA ARG A 64 -21.70 -6.12 -3.67
C ARG A 64 -20.84 -7.19 -2.99
N GLY A 65 -19.88 -6.77 -2.18
CA GLY A 65 -18.93 -7.64 -1.50
C GLY A 65 -17.49 -7.37 -1.95
N GLY A 66 -16.67 -8.41 -1.94
CA GLY A 66 -15.26 -8.32 -2.32
C GLY A 66 -15.08 -8.08 -3.81
N THR A 67 -14.32 -7.06 -4.19
CA THR A 67 -14.20 -6.60 -5.58
C THR A 67 -13.14 -7.35 -6.38
N GLY A 68 -12.17 -7.99 -5.70
CA GLY A 68 -10.98 -8.55 -6.34
C GLY A 68 -10.06 -7.49 -6.98
N PHE A 69 -10.16 -6.23 -6.53
CA PHE A 69 -9.35 -5.13 -7.05
C PHE A 69 -7.85 -5.45 -7.02
N GLY A 70 -7.14 -5.06 -8.08
CA GLY A 70 -5.70 -5.29 -8.23
C GLY A 70 -5.33 -6.62 -8.89
N MET A 71 -6.19 -7.65 -8.88
CA MET A 71 -5.85 -8.96 -9.44
C MET A 71 -5.50 -8.92 -10.93
N ARG A 72 -6.33 -8.26 -11.76
CA ARG A 72 -6.05 -8.09 -13.19
C ARG A 72 -4.77 -7.29 -13.43
N THR A 73 -4.54 -6.23 -12.66
CA THR A 73 -3.33 -5.40 -12.77
C THR A 73 -2.07 -6.20 -12.46
N LEU A 74 -2.06 -6.98 -11.38
CA LEU A 74 -0.94 -7.83 -11.01
C LEU A 74 -0.70 -8.94 -12.03
N PHE A 75 -1.78 -9.56 -12.53
CA PHE A 75 -1.69 -10.55 -13.60
C PHE A 75 -1.04 -9.98 -14.86
N GLU A 76 -1.48 -8.80 -15.30
CA GLU A 76 -0.92 -8.13 -16.47
C GLU A 76 0.55 -7.71 -16.28
N LEU A 77 0.90 -7.25 -15.09
CA LEU A 77 2.29 -6.95 -14.74
C LEU A 77 3.18 -8.21 -14.86
N LEU A 78 2.74 -9.32 -14.26
CA LEU A 78 3.48 -10.60 -14.32
C LEU A 78 3.57 -11.13 -15.76
N ARG A 79 2.47 -11.03 -16.53
CA ARG A 79 2.45 -11.40 -17.95
C ARG A 79 3.44 -10.58 -18.77
N GLY A 80 3.53 -9.28 -18.50
CA GLY A 80 4.48 -8.38 -19.15
C GLY A 80 5.93 -8.70 -18.80
N TYR A 81 6.23 -9.13 -17.57
CA TYR A 81 7.57 -9.61 -17.21
C TYR A 81 7.92 -10.95 -17.85
N ALA A 82 6.95 -11.84 -18.03
CA ALA A 82 7.19 -13.16 -18.64
C ALA A 82 7.40 -13.12 -20.16
N ALA A 83 6.97 -12.04 -20.82
CA ALA A 83 7.13 -11.84 -22.26
C ALA A 83 8.43 -11.12 -22.66
N GLN A 84 9.25 -10.72 -21.68
CA GLN A 84 10.60 -10.15 -21.86
C GLN A 84 11.64 -11.26 -21.77
#